data_AF-A0A955IW62-F1
#
_entry.id   AF-A0A955IW62-F1
#
_cell.length_a   1.000
_cell.length_b   1.000
_cell.length_c   1.000
_cell.angle_alpha   90.00
_cell.angle_beta   90.00
_cell.angle_gamma   90.00
#
_symmetry.space_group_name_H-M   'P 1'
#
loop_
_entity.id
_entity.type
_entity.pdbx_description
1 polymer ?
#
loop_
_entity_poly.entity_id
_entity_poly.type
_entity_poly.pdbx_seq_one_letter_code
_entity_poly.pdbx_strand_id
1 'polypeptide(L)'
;MEKESQKLTLIINASDRYSKKITLWSETGSIDEIEGDIDIVFEMHNILIRNGLDISDIIEIKSFPGPGSFTGLKIGAVIANVLNWALNKKNLEQLEYPAYGSEPNIQK
;
A
#
# COMPACT_ATOMS: atom_id res chain seq x y z
N MET A 1 6.34 -3.56 -30.93
CA MET A 1 5.69 -4.47 -29.97
C MET A 1 5.25 -3.63 -28.80
N GLU A 2 3.99 -3.24 -28.76
CA GLU A 2 3.38 -2.69 -27.56
C GLU A 2 3.42 -3.80 -26.51
N LYS A 3 4.17 -3.59 -25.41
CA LYS A 3 4.00 -4.44 -24.23
C LYS A 3 2.57 -4.19 -23.76
N GLU A 4 1.73 -5.21 -23.74
CA GLU A 4 0.50 -5.17 -22.95
C GLU A 4 0.93 -4.78 -21.52
N SER A 5 0.54 -3.58 -21.11
CA SER A 5 0.97 -3.03 -19.84
C SER A 5 0.21 -3.78 -18.74
N GLN A 6 0.88 -4.74 -18.11
CA GLN A 6 0.31 -5.50 -17.01
C GLN A 6 -0.12 -4.53 -15.91
N LYS A 7 -1.36 -4.64 -15.43
CA LYS A 7 -1.85 -3.78 -14.34
C LYS A 7 -1.24 -4.24 -13.03
N LEU A 8 -0.23 -3.50 -12.56
CA LEU A 8 0.50 -3.79 -11.33
C LEU A 8 0.04 -2.91 -10.18
N THR A 9 -0.23 -3.50 -9.02
CA THR A 9 -0.67 -2.79 -7.82
C THR A 9 0.30 -3.10 -6.67
N LEU A 10 0.71 -2.07 -5.92
CA LEU A 10 1.42 -2.27 -4.65
C LEU A 10 0.40 -2.25 -3.51
N ILE A 11 0.41 -3.28 -2.66
CA ILE A 11 -0.49 -3.41 -1.52
C ILE A 11 0.33 -3.35 -0.24
N ILE A 12 0.01 -2.41 0.64
CA ILE A 12 0.65 -2.20 1.95
C ILE A 12 -0.29 -2.76 3.03
N ASN A 13 0.19 -3.69 3.83
CA ASN A 13 -0.48 -4.12 5.06
C ASN A 13 0.39 -3.75 6.26
N ALA A 14 -0.08 -2.77 7.02
CA ALA A 14 0.54 -2.33 8.27
C ALA A 14 -0.45 -2.46 9.44
N SER A 15 -1.38 -3.43 9.37
CA SER A 15 -2.36 -3.67 10.43
C SER A 15 -1.73 -4.19 11.72
N ASP A 16 -0.59 -4.89 11.64
CA ASP A 16 0.21 -5.28 12.80
C ASP A 16 1.27 -4.21 13.11
N ARG A 17 1.48 -3.98 14.41
CA ARG A 17 2.49 -3.05 14.92
C ARG A 17 3.91 -3.50 14.58
N TYR A 18 4.19 -4.80 14.67
CA TYR A 18 5.54 -5.37 14.59
C TYR A 18 5.81 -6.10 13.28
N SER A 19 4.77 -6.40 12.50
CA SER A 19 4.90 -6.99 11.18
C SER A 19 4.19 -6.13 10.14
N LYS A 20 4.87 -5.83 9.03
CA LYS A 20 4.31 -5.13 7.88
C LYS A 20 4.57 -5.98 6.67
N LYS A 21 3.59 -6.02 5.77
CA LYS A 21 3.68 -6.75 4.51
C LYS A 21 3.50 -5.81 3.34
N ILE A 22 4.30 -6.01 2.31
CA ILE A 22 4.17 -5.33 1.02
C ILE A 22 4.06 -6.39 -0.05
N THR A 23 3.08 -6.24 -0.93
CA THR A 23 2.81 -7.18 -2.01
C THR A 23 2.75 -6.44 -3.34
N LEU A 24 3.53 -6.90 -4.32
CA LEU A 24 3.37 -6.57 -5.72
C LEU A 24 2.36 -7.54 -6.32
N TRP A 25 1.22 -7.01 -6.73
CA TRP A 25 0.09 -7.79 -7.23
C TRP A 25 -0.17 -7.47 -8.70
N SER A 26 -0.51 -8.50 -9.47
CA SER A 26 -1.03 -8.37 -10.83
C SER A 26 -2.43 -8.96 -10.94
N GLU A 27 -3.09 -8.80 -12.08
CA GLU A 27 -4.41 -9.38 -12.32
C GLU A 27 -4.48 -10.90 -12.08
N THR A 28 -3.36 -11.62 -12.20
CA THR A 28 -3.29 -13.08 -12.02
C THR A 28 -2.83 -13.51 -10.63
N GLY A 29 -2.38 -12.61 -9.77
CA GLY A 29 -1.94 -12.93 -8.41
C GLY A 29 -0.73 -12.14 -7.91
N SER A 30 -0.22 -12.57 -6.74
CA SER A 30 0.99 -12.04 -6.13
C SER A 30 2.21 -12.40 -6.97
N ILE A 31 2.99 -11.39 -7.34
CA ILE A 31 4.26 -11.54 -8.06
C ILE A 31 5.41 -11.61 -7.07
N ASP A 32 5.39 -10.74 -6.06
CA ASP A 32 6.46 -10.59 -5.10
C ASP A 32 5.90 -10.06 -3.77
N GLU A 33 6.51 -10.46 -2.67
CA GLU A 33 6.12 -10.01 -1.35
C GLU A 33 7.29 -9.97 -0.38
N ILE A 34 7.15 -9.12 0.63
CA ILE A 34 8.03 -9.09 1.79
C ILE A 34 7.20 -8.81 3.03
N GLU A 35 7.54 -9.49 4.13
CA GLU A 35 6.87 -9.36 5.40
C GLU A 35 7.89 -9.36 6.55
N GLY A 36 7.67 -8.52 7.56
CA GLY A 36 8.48 -8.46 8.77
C GLY A 36 8.44 -7.09 9.43
N ASP A 37 9.36 -6.83 10.36
CA ASP A 37 9.56 -5.48 10.90
C ASP A 37 10.39 -4.66 9.90
N ILE A 38 9.71 -4.10 8.90
CA ILE A 38 10.30 -3.44 7.74
C ILE A 38 9.91 -1.97 7.63
N ASP A 39 10.77 -1.18 6.98
CA ASP A 39 10.41 0.14 6.48
C ASP A 39 9.64 -0.01 5.15
N ILE A 40 8.41 0.51 5.13
CA ILE A 40 7.49 0.33 3.98
C ILE A 40 8.06 0.95 2.71
N VAL A 41 8.60 2.17 2.79
CA VAL A 41 9.01 2.90 1.58
C VAL A 41 10.29 2.29 1.01
N PHE A 42 11.23 1.93 1.87
CA PHE A 42 12.47 1.26 1.48
C PHE A 42 12.19 -0.09 0.81
N GLU A 43 11.32 -0.91 1.39
CA GLU A 43 11.03 -2.23 0.82
C GLU A 43 10.13 -2.18 -0.41
N MET A 44 9.25 -1.19 -0.53
CA MET A 44 8.57 -0.90 -1.80
C MET A 44 9.58 -0.63 -2.92
N HIS A 45 10.58 0.21 -2.66
CA HIS A 45 11.65 0.49 -3.63
C HIS A 45 12.43 -0.78 -3.99
N ASN A 46 12.79 -1.62 -3.01
CA ASN A 46 13.50 -2.87 -3.27
C ASN A 46 12.69 -3.85 -4.12
N ILE A 47 11.37 -3.97 -3.86
CA ILE A 47 10.44 -4.75 -4.69
C ILE A 47 10.46 -4.23 -6.14
N LEU A 48 10.38 -2.92 -6.35
CA LEU A 48 10.37 -2.36 -7.70
C LEU A 48 11.69 -2.64 -8.44
N ILE A 49 12.83 -2.36 -7.81
CA ILE A 49 14.14 -2.59 -8.42
C ILE A 49 14.36 -4.06 -8.81
N ARG A 50 14.07 -5.00 -7.90
CA ARG A 50 14.33 -6.42 -8.17
C ARG A 50 13.39 -7.02 -9.22
N ASN A 51 12.26 -6.36 -9.48
CA ASN A 51 11.34 -6.70 -10.57
C ASN A 51 11.58 -5.86 -11.84
N GLY A 52 12.58 -4.97 -11.85
CA GLY A 52 12.89 -4.12 -13.01
C GLY A 52 11.79 -3.10 -13.34
N LEU A 53 11.09 -2.61 -12.32
CA LEU A 53 9.97 -1.68 -12.43
C LEU A 53 10.36 -0.30 -11.90
N ASP A 54 9.72 0.73 -12.45
CA ASP A 54 9.67 2.07 -11.86
C ASP A 54 8.33 2.26 -11.12
N ILE A 55 8.27 3.22 -10.20
CA ILE A 55 7.01 3.57 -9.52
C ILE A 55 5.93 4.05 -10.52
N SER A 56 6.33 4.56 -11.68
CA SER A 56 5.39 4.93 -12.75
C SER A 56 4.63 3.73 -13.33
N ASP A 57 5.21 2.53 -13.29
CA ASP A 57 4.62 1.30 -13.84
C ASP A 57 3.47 0.75 -12.97
N ILE A 58 3.41 1.18 -11.71
CA ILE A 58 2.39 0.75 -10.75
C ILE A 58 1.09 1.52 -11.03
N ILE A 59 -0.01 0.85 -11.35
CA ILE A 59 -1.28 1.53 -11.68
C ILE A 59 -1.98 2.13 -10.45
N GLU A 60 -1.74 1.57 -9.28
CA GLU A 60 -2.40 1.95 -8.04
C GLU A 60 -1.59 1.44 -6.82
N ILE A 61 -1.62 2.20 -5.74
CA ILE A 61 -1.08 1.77 -4.44
C ILE A 61 -2.25 1.65 -3.47
N LYS A 62 -2.40 0.51 -2.80
CA LYS A 62 -3.47 0.25 -1.84
C LYS A 62 -2.90 0.04 -0.46
N SER A 63 -3.68 0.42 0.55
CA SER A 63 -3.40 0.06 1.93
C SER A 63 -4.51 -0.81 2.48
N PHE A 64 -4.17 -1.85 3.24
CA PHE A 64 -5.16 -2.62 3.98
C PHE A 64 -5.92 -1.69 4.95
N PRO A 65 -7.25 -1.57 4.82
CA PRO A 65 -8.00 -0.51 5.50
C PRO A 65 -8.20 -0.80 6.99
N GLY A 66 -8.14 -2.07 7.41
CA GLY A 66 -8.40 -2.49 8.79
C GLY A 66 -9.35 -3.68 8.88
N PRO A 67 -9.67 -4.14 10.10
CA PRO A 67 -9.23 -3.59 11.39
C PRO A 67 -7.73 -3.83 11.67
N GLY A 68 -7.15 -3.11 12.64
CA GLY A 68 -5.73 -3.22 12.97
C GLY A 68 -5.21 -2.09 13.86
N SER A 69 -3.88 -2.05 14.04
CA SER A 69 -3.16 -1.01 14.77
C SER A 69 -3.48 0.37 14.23
N PHE A 70 -4.04 1.25 15.08
CA PHE A 70 -4.39 2.63 14.69
C PHE A 70 -3.23 3.36 13.99
N THR A 71 -2.03 3.27 14.57
CA THR A 71 -0.84 3.91 14.01
C THR A 71 -0.43 3.27 12.68
N GLY A 72 -0.43 1.94 12.62
CA GLY A 72 -0.03 1.20 11.43
C GLY A 72 -0.97 1.44 10.25
N LEU A 73 -2.28 1.38 10.48
CA LEU A 73 -3.29 1.70 9.47
C LEU A 73 -3.15 3.14 8.96
N LYS A 74 -2.92 4.10 9.86
CA LYS A 74 -2.72 5.50 9.47
C LYS A 74 -1.47 5.69 8.61
N ILE A 75 -0.37 5.02 8.96
CA ILE A 75 0.86 5.04 8.16
C ILE A 75 0.60 4.48 6.76
N GLY A 76 0.01 3.28 6.67
CA GLY A 76 -0.29 2.63 5.39
C GLY A 76 -1.16 3.51 4.48
N ALA A 77 -2.25 4.06 5.03
CA ALA A 77 -3.16 4.92 4.27
C ALA A 77 -2.49 6.23 3.82
N VAL A 78 -1.68 6.87 4.66
CA VAL A 78 -0.96 8.11 4.29
C VAL A 78 0.01 7.83 3.13
N ILE A 79 0.81 6.75 3.21
CA ILE A 79 1.76 6.40 2.15
C ILE A 79 1.01 6.15 0.83
N ALA A 80 -0.04 5.32 0.86
CA ALA A 80 -0.83 5.00 -0.33
C ALA A 80 -1.49 6.27 -0.93
N ASN A 81 -2.11 7.10 -0.10
CA ASN A 81 -2.78 8.31 -0.57
C ASN A 81 -1.83 9.33 -1.17
N VAL A 82 -0.72 9.64 -0.48
CA VAL A 82 0.25 10.62 -0.95
C VAL A 82 0.86 10.18 -2.27
N LEU A 83 1.24 8.90 -2.41
CA LEU A 83 1.83 8.42 -3.66
C LEU A 83 0.82 8.37 -4.80
N ASN A 84 -0.42 7.93 -4.56
CA ASN A 84 -1.44 7.96 -5.61
C ASN A 84 -1.76 9.40 -6.06
N TRP A 85 -1.82 10.35 -5.13
CA TRP A 85 -2.03 11.76 -5.44
C TRP A 85 -0.85 12.37 -6.20
N ALA A 86 0.37 12.18 -5.70
CA ALA A 86 1.60 12.71 -6.31
C ALA A 86 1.86 12.15 -7.71
N LEU A 87 1.47 10.90 -7.96
CA LEU A 87 1.59 10.24 -9.27
C LEU A 87 0.34 10.40 -10.14
N ASN A 88 -0.61 11.25 -9.74
CA ASN A 88 -1.83 11.56 -10.46
C ASN A 88 -2.69 10.31 -10.80
N LYS A 89 -2.65 9.29 -9.93
CA LYS A 89 -3.42 8.03 -10.04
C LYS A 89 -4.80 8.15 -9.37
N LYS A 90 -4.92 8.96 -8.33
CA LYS A 90 -6.18 9.29 -7.65
C LYS A 90 -6.28 10.80 -7.40
N ASN A 91 -7.49 11.33 -7.49
CA ASN A 91 -7.80 12.68 -7.03
C ASN A 91 -8.10 12.67 -5.51
N LEU A 92 -8.29 13.85 -4.91
CA LEU A 92 -8.51 14.00 -3.46
C LEU A 92 -9.80 13.32 -2.96
N GLU A 93 -10.82 13.18 -3.82
CA GLU A 93 -12.10 12.55 -3.48
C GLU A 93 -12.02 11.02 -3.47
N GLN A 94 -11.00 10.45 -4.13
CA GLN A 94 -10.76 9.02 -4.25
C GLN A 94 -9.79 8.47 -3.21
N LEU A 95 -9.26 9.31 -2.32
CA LEU A 95 -8.33 8.88 -1.27
C LEU A 95 -9.03 7.99 -0.24
N GLU A 96 -8.32 6.96 0.22
CA GLU A 96 -8.85 5.95 1.12
C GLU A 96 -8.43 6.22 2.57
N TYR A 97 -9.34 6.00 3.51
CA TYR A 97 -9.08 6.23 4.93
C TYR A 97 -9.19 4.92 5.71
N PRO A 98 -8.39 4.74 6.78
CA PRO A 98 -8.47 3.56 7.61
C PRO A 98 -9.88 3.31 8.17
N ALA A 99 -10.31 2.06 8.09
CA ALA A 99 -11.42 1.53 8.85
C ALA A 99 -10.91 1.17 10.26
N TYR A 100 -10.84 2.18 11.15
CA TYR A 100 -10.37 2.02 12.53
C TYR A 100 -11.23 1.06 13.38
N GLY A 101 -12.40 0.66 12.88
CA GLY A 101 -13.36 -0.16 13.62
C GLY A 101 -14.23 0.71 14.52
N SER A 102 -14.40 0.27 15.76
CA SER A 102 -15.32 0.89 16.73
C SER A 102 -14.87 2.30 17.17
N GLU A 103 -15.83 3.13 17.56
CA GLU A 103 -15.54 4.44 18.16
C GLU A 103 -14.64 4.30 19.41
N PRO A 104 -13.77 5.30 19.68
CA PRO A 104 -12.96 5.33 20.89
C PRO A 104 -13.82 5.14 22.13
N ASN A 105 -13.45 4.20 23.00
CA ASN A 105 -14.15 3.95 24.26
C ASN A 105 -13.76 5.02 25.29
N ILE A 106 -14.13 6.28 25.03
CA ILE A 106 -13.89 7.41 25.93
C ILE A 106 -15.04 7.40 26.95
N GLN A 107 -14.83 6.72 28.08
CA GLN A 107 -15.69 6.93 29.24
C GLN A 107 -15.46 8.35 29.76
N LYS A 108 -16.55 9.12 29.91
CA LYS A 108 -16.54 10.44 30.54
C LYS A 108 -16.29 10.34 32.03
#